data_AF-A0A1W0WNY3-F1
#
_entry.id   AF-A0A1W0WNY3-F1
#
_cell.length_a   1.000
_cell.length_b   1.000
_cell.length_c   1.000
_cell.angle_alpha   90.00
_cell.angle_beta   90.00
_cell.angle_gamma   90.00
#
_symmetry.space_group_name_H-M   'P 1'
#
loop_
_entity.id
_entity.type
_entity.pdbx_description
1 polymer ?
#
loop_
_entity_poly.entity_id
_entity_poly.type
_entity_poly.pdbx_seq_one_letter_code
_entity_poly.pdbx_strand_id
1 'polypeptide(L)'
;MIGYEDWLGVVQHRAKNLSEVYLAMEALNNSPLRLGILDWHYNLTDDADARIAFRSLLVVHRHLPASSPATIRAREVFRRRLAVEYNFSTSAGEEDLVRDCYASVTLFGQVMAQANLAGIPLKDAHSLAKLLLLNRSVHLDDDGIMEDFFIDSYGQRRSDLAISYFGGSLTTRRPFLVQYANASGGFTSIEQIEWIGGKPWPPPNVPRCGYLGNDTDCQPNVSGKDWTGGAVAVCLILTTATWIIFRKLRFEHTKTWWKLDENLLRFPQPRPHRSFRSLLRLPCV
;
A
#
# COMPACT_ATOMS: atom_id res chain seq x y z
N MET A 1 9.62 4.86 13.13
CA MET A 1 9.76 3.40 12.95
C MET A 1 8.48 2.80 13.47
N ILE A 2 7.48 2.61 12.59
CA ILE A 2 6.13 2.16 12.97
C ILE A 2 6.19 0.64 13.05
N GLY A 3 5.76 0.07 14.18
CA GLY A 3 5.85 -1.36 14.45
C GLY A 3 5.00 -2.19 13.49
N TYR A 4 5.41 -3.44 13.28
CA TYR A 4 4.72 -4.39 12.39
C TYR A 4 3.24 -4.61 12.78
N GLU A 5 2.89 -4.45 14.06
CA GLU A 5 1.51 -4.52 14.56
C GLU A 5 0.67 -3.28 14.19
N ASP A 6 1.26 -2.08 14.20
CA ASP A 6 0.59 -0.86 13.75
C ASP A 6 0.30 -0.90 12.24
N TRP A 7 1.17 -1.56 11.46
CA TRP A 7 0.94 -1.76 10.02
C TRP A 7 -0.24 -2.68 9.74
N LEU A 8 -0.38 -3.80 10.47
CA LEU A 8 -1.51 -4.71 10.31
C LEU A 8 -2.83 -4.06 10.72
N GLY A 9 -2.86 -3.30 11.83
CA GLY A 9 -4.05 -2.57 12.27
C GLY A 9 -4.49 -1.50 11.27
N VAL A 10 -3.55 -0.73 10.70
CA VAL A 10 -3.86 0.29 9.68
C VAL A 10 -4.34 -0.34 8.37
N VAL A 11 -3.73 -1.43 7.92
CA VAL A 11 -4.15 -2.16 6.71
C VAL A 11 -5.54 -2.77 6.90
N GLN A 12 -5.82 -3.37 8.06
CA GLN A 12 -7.12 -3.96 8.36
C GLN A 12 -8.23 -2.90 8.45
N HIS A 13 -7.93 -1.74 9.03
CA HIS A 13 -8.90 -0.63 9.12
C HIS A 13 -9.13 0.07 7.77
N ARG A 14 -8.12 0.15 6.90
CA ARG A 14 -8.25 0.70 5.53
C ARG A 14 -8.94 -0.25 4.57
N ALA A 15 -8.64 -1.55 4.66
CA ALA A 15 -9.32 -2.57 3.87
C ALA A 15 -10.82 -2.61 4.14
N LYS A 16 -11.25 -2.34 5.39
CA LYS A 16 -12.65 -2.16 5.76
C LYS A 16 -13.29 -0.87 5.21
N ASN A 17 -12.49 0.13 4.83
CA ASN A 17 -12.98 1.43 4.36
C ASN A 17 -13.25 1.46 2.83
N LEU A 18 -13.01 0.35 2.11
CA LEU A 18 -13.56 0.05 0.78
C LEU A 18 -13.38 1.18 -0.26
N SER A 19 -12.27 1.90 -0.14
CA SER A 19 -11.86 3.02 -1.01
C SER A 19 -10.60 2.72 -1.81
N GLU A 20 -9.88 1.67 -1.40
CA GLU A 20 -8.69 1.16 -2.06
C GLU A 20 -9.02 -0.18 -2.73
N VAL A 21 -8.30 -0.50 -3.81
CA VAL A 21 -8.34 -1.82 -4.46
C VAL A 21 -7.08 -2.56 -4.08
N TYR A 22 -7.23 -3.76 -3.53
CA TYR A 22 -6.10 -4.63 -3.26
C TYR A 22 -6.00 -5.66 -4.39
N LEU A 23 -4.77 -5.94 -4.83
CA LEU A 23 -4.49 -6.96 -5.82
C LEU A 23 -3.60 -8.03 -5.17
N ALA A 24 -4.03 -9.28 -5.27
CA ALA A 24 -3.23 -10.44 -4.89
C ALA A 24 -3.07 -11.38 -6.08
N MET A 25 -1.97 -12.13 -6.09
CA MET A 25 -1.70 -13.14 -7.11
C MET A 25 -1.66 -14.52 -6.46
N GLU A 26 -2.45 -15.44 -6.98
CA GLU A 26 -2.43 -16.86 -6.64
C GLU A 26 -1.69 -17.61 -7.75
N ALA A 27 -0.39 -17.85 -7.53
CA ALA A 27 0.46 -18.52 -8.51
C ALA A 27 0.13 -20.01 -8.67
N LEU A 28 -0.32 -20.66 -7.60
CA LEU A 28 -0.74 -22.06 -7.57
C LEU A 28 -2.15 -22.13 -6.99
N ASN A 29 -3.10 -22.61 -7.78
CA ASN A 29 -4.49 -22.71 -7.33
C ASN A 29 -4.60 -23.66 -6.13
N ASN A 30 -5.21 -23.21 -5.04
CA ASN A 30 -5.50 -24.01 -3.85
C ASN A 30 -4.27 -24.76 -3.28
N SER A 31 -3.13 -24.07 -3.13
CA SER A 31 -1.90 -24.64 -2.56
C SER A 31 -1.69 -24.22 -1.09
N PRO A 32 -2.29 -24.91 -0.11
CA PRO A 32 -2.22 -24.52 1.29
C PRO A 32 -0.81 -24.60 1.88
N LEU A 33 0.02 -25.53 1.39
CA LEU A 33 1.31 -25.88 2.01
C LEU A 33 2.41 -24.83 1.85
N ARG A 34 2.30 -23.90 0.89
CA ARG A 34 3.41 -22.95 0.59
C ARG A 34 3.00 -21.49 0.49
N LEU A 35 1.81 -21.19 -0.04
CA LEU A 35 1.40 -19.82 -0.35
C LEU A 35 0.13 -19.38 0.39
N GLY A 36 -0.55 -20.33 1.07
CA GLY A 36 -1.84 -20.08 1.69
C GLY A 36 -2.98 -20.06 0.66
N ILE A 37 -4.22 -20.22 1.14
CA ILE A 37 -5.40 -20.13 0.29
C ILE A 37 -5.91 -18.68 0.37
N LEU A 38 -6.10 -18.02 -0.77
CA LEU A 38 -6.67 -16.67 -0.80
C LEU A 38 -8.20 -16.74 -0.71
N ASP A 39 -8.68 -17.17 0.46
CA ASP A 39 -10.10 -17.23 0.83
C ASP A 39 -10.34 -16.46 2.13
N TRP A 40 -11.57 -16.02 2.35
CA TRP A 40 -11.95 -15.25 3.55
C TRP A 40 -12.43 -16.16 4.68
N HIS A 41 -12.79 -17.42 4.38
CA HIS A 41 -13.43 -18.33 5.31
C HIS A 41 -12.46 -19.40 5.82
N TYR A 42 -12.09 -19.30 7.10
CA TYR A 42 -11.20 -20.24 7.79
C TYR A 42 -11.82 -20.87 9.04
N ASN A 43 -13.13 -20.68 9.26
CA ASN A 43 -13.83 -21.08 10.49
C ASN A 43 -13.24 -20.43 11.74
N LEU A 44 -12.75 -19.18 11.61
CA LEU A 44 -12.20 -18.39 12.70
C LEU A 44 -13.18 -17.28 13.13
N THR A 45 -12.90 -16.66 14.28
CA THR A 45 -13.74 -15.58 14.83
C THR A 45 -13.84 -14.36 13.91
N ASP A 46 -12.83 -14.17 13.06
CA ASP A 46 -12.64 -12.96 12.27
C ASP A 46 -13.13 -13.12 10.82
N ASP A 47 -13.71 -14.28 10.47
CA ASP A 47 -14.20 -14.58 9.12
C ASP A 47 -15.22 -13.54 8.63
N ALA A 48 -16.05 -13.01 9.53
CA ALA A 48 -17.01 -11.95 9.20
C ALA A 48 -16.31 -10.65 8.76
N ASP A 49 -15.23 -10.29 9.44
CA ASP A 49 -14.40 -9.12 9.11
C ASP A 49 -13.59 -9.36 7.84
N ALA A 50 -12.98 -10.54 7.70
CA ALA A 50 -12.25 -10.95 6.51
C ALA A 50 -13.16 -10.91 5.28
N ARG A 51 -14.40 -11.40 5.40
CA ARG A 51 -15.40 -11.37 4.32
C ARG A 51 -15.65 -9.95 3.81
N ILE A 52 -15.72 -8.97 4.70
CA ILE A 52 -15.93 -7.57 4.32
C ILE A 52 -14.68 -7.01 3.63
N ALA A 53 -13.49 -7.27 4.19
CA ALA A 53 -12.22 -6.81 3.61
C ALA A 53 -11.98 -7.39 2.21
N PHE A 54 -12.25 -8.68 2.01
CA PHE A 54 -12.06 -9.40 0.74
C PHE A 54 -12.94 -8.89 -0.40
N ARG A 55 -13.98 -8.10 -0.13
CA ARG A 55 -14.75 -7.42 -1.18
C ARG A 55 -13.92 -6.40 -1.97
N SER A 56 -12.86 -5.87 -1.37
CA SER A 56 -11.92 -4.95 -2.02
C SER A 56 -10.71 -5.64 -2.66
N LEU A 57 -10.62 -6.97 -2.50
CA LEU A 57 -9.53 -7.78 -3.01
C LEU A 57 -9.89 -8.34 -4.40
N LEU A 58 -8.99 -8.08 -5.34
CA LEU A 58 -8.95 -8.72 -6.63
C LEU A 58 -7.86 -9.78 -6.62
N VAL A 59 -8.20 -10.98 -7.08
CA VAL A 59 -7.25 -12.10 -7.12
C VAL A 59 -6.96 -12.44 -8.57
N VAL A 60 -5.69 -12.30 -8.96
CA VAL A 60 -5.16 -12.79 -10.23
C VAL A 60 -4.78 -14.25 -10.06
N HIS A 61 -5.37 -15.15 -10.85
CA HIS A 61 -5.08 -16.57 -10.77
C HIS A 61 -5.20 -17.22 -12.15
N ARG A 62 -4.80 -18.49 -12.26
CA ARG A 62 -5.01 -19.26 -13.48
C ARG A 62 -6.52 -19.43 -13.72
N HIS A 63 -6.98 -19.06 -14.91
CA HIS A 63 -8.35 -19.34 -15.34
C HIS A 63 -8.45 -20.83 -15.66
N LEU A 64 -9.33 -21.52 -14.93
CA LEU A 64 -9.66 -22.91 -15.20
C LEU A 64 -11.13 -22.93 -15.63
N PRO A 65 -11.44 -23.32 -16.87
CA PRO A 65 -12.82 -23.50 -17.28
C PRO A 65 -13.47 -24.61 -16.45
N ALA A 66 -14.80 -24.64 -16.43
CA ALA A 66 -15.53 -25.71 -15.77
C ALA A 66 -15.05 -27.08 -16.29
N SER A 67 -14.53 -27.92 -15.38
CA SER A 67 -13.98 -29.21 -15.77
C SER A 67 -15.08 -30.11 -16.32
N SER A 68 -14.84 -30.70 -17.48
CA SER A 68 -15.75 -31.70 -18.03
C SER A 68 -15.77 -32.96 -17.15
N PRO A 69 -16.84 -33.76 -17.17
CA PRO A 69 -16.87 -35.06 -16.47
C PRO A 69 -15.72 -35.99 -16.87
N ALA A 70 -15.24 -35.91 -18.12
CA ALA A 70 -14.10 -36.67 -18.60
C ALA A 70 -12.79 -36.22 -17.92
N THR A 71 -12.54 -34.91 -17.89
CA THR A 71 -11.37 -34.31 -17.20
C THR A 71 -11.33 -34.70 -15.72
N ILE A 72 -12.48 -34.69 -15.03
CA ILE A 72 -12.57 -35.09 -13.62
C ILE A 72 -12.15 -36.56 -13.46
N ARG A 73 -12.69 -37.45 -14.31
CA ARG A 73 -12.36 -38.87 -14.29
C ARG A 73 -10.87 -39.10 -14.59
N ALA A 74 -10.30 -38.41 -15.56
CA ALA A 74 -8.89 -38.53 -15.91
C ALA A 74 -7.98 -38.10 -14.76
N ARG A 75 -8.31 -37.01 -14.06
CA ARG A 75 -7.61 -36.58 -12.84
C ARG A 75 -7.69 -37.62 -11.72
N GLU A 76 -8.85 -38.26 -11.54
CA GLU A 76 -8.99 -39.34 -10.55
C GLU A 76 -8.14 -40.56 -10.90
N VAL A 77 -8.10 -40.96 -12.17
CA VAL A 77 -7.23 -42.07 -12.64
C VAL A 77 -5.77 -41.72 -12.39
N PHE A 78 -5.36 -40.50 -12.71
CA PHE A 78 -4.00 -40.01 -12.48
C PHE A 78 -3.63 -40.05 -10.99
N ARG A 79 -4.48 -39.51 -10.11
CA ARG A 79 -4.28 -39.57 -8.64
C ARG A 79 -4.22 -41.00 -8.12
N ARG A 80 -5.08 -41.89 -8.62
CA ARG A 80 -5.07 -43.30 -8.23
C ARG A 80 -3.75 -43.97 -8.60
N ARG A 81 -3.20 -43.73 -9.80
CA ARG A 81 -1.89 -44.27 -10.21
C ARG A 81 -0.75 -43.76 -9.32
N LEU A 82 -0.73 -42.45 -9.03
CA LEU A 82 0.26 -41.89 -8.10
C LEU A 82 0.22 -42.58 -6.73
N ALA A 83 -0.97 -42.81 -6.19
CA ALA A 83 -1.13 -43.48 -4.90
C ALA A 83 -0.73 -44.96 -4.96
N VAL A 84 -1.13 -45.70 -5.99
CA VAL A 84 -0.92 -47.15 -6.08
C VAL A 84 0.51 -47.51 -6.46
N GLU A 85 1.09 -46.82 -7.45
CA GLU A 85 2.38 -47.20 -8.03
C GLU A 85 3.55 -46.51 -7.33
N TYR A 86 3.33 -45.29 -6.82
CA TYR A 86 4.38 -44.45 -6.25
C TYR A 86 4.20 -44.15 -4.76
N ASN A 87 3.13 -44.68 -4.14
CA ASN A 87 2.75 -44.38 -2.76
C ASN A 87 2.72 -42.86 -2.47
N PHE A 88 2.27 -42.09 -3.45
CA PHE A 88 2.30 -40.63 -3.41
C PHE A 88 0.90 -40.05 -3.42
N SER A 89 0.54 -39.33 -2.36
CA SER A 89 -0.70 -38.58 -2.24
C SER A 89 -0.41 -37.09 -2.40
N THR A 90 -1.19 -36.41 -3.25
CA THR A 90 -0.93 -35.00 -3.61
C THR A 90 -1.96 -34.07 -3.01
N SER A 91 -1.51 -32.90 -2.55
CA SER A 91 -2.40 -31.74 -2.40
C SER A 91 -2.71 -31.11 -3.77
N ALA A 92 -3.77 -30.30 -3.89
CA ALA A 92 -4.18 -29.73 -5.17
C ALA A 92 -3.08 -28.92 -5.89
N GLY A 93 -2.29 -28.13 -5.15
CA GLY A 93 -1.17 -27.38 -5.74
C GLY A 93 0.04 -28.24 -6.12
N GLU A 94 0.28 -29.36 -5.44
CA GLU A 94 1.35 -30.29 -5.80
C GLU A 94 0.96 -31.14 -7.02
N GLU A 95 -0.32 -31.46 -7.16
CA GLU A 95 -0.84 -32.16 -8.34
C GLU A 95 -0.52 -31.41 -9.63
N ASP A 96 -0.69 -30.08 -9.65
CA ASP A 96 -0.37 -29.26 -10.83
C ASP A 96 1.10 -29.35 -11.22
N LEU A 97 2.03 -29.35 -10.26
CA LEU A 97 3.47 -29.50 -10.52
C LEU A 97 3.81 -30.89 -11.08
N VAL A 98 3.22 -31.95 -10.51
CA VAL A 98 3.45 -33.33 -10.98
C VAL A 98 2.86 -33.52 -12.38
N ARG A 99 1.70 -32.93 -12.65
CA ARG A 99 1.16 -32.85 -14.01
C ARG A 99 2.17 -32.14 -14.90
N ASP A 100 2.64 -30.94 -14.57
CA ASP A 100 3.56 -30.20 -15.45
C ASP A 100 4.84 -30.98 -15.84
N CYS A 101 5.36 -31.82 -14.94
CA CYS A 101 6.42 -32.79 -15.25
C CYS A 101 5.97 -33.85 -16.27
N TYR A 102 4.79 -34.46 -16.07
CA TYR A 102 4.18 -35.38 -17.04
C TYR A 102 3.99 -34.71 -18.41
N ALA A 103 3.45 -33.49 -18.44
CA ALA A 103 3.26 -32.73 -19.68
C ALA A 103 4.58 -32.52 -20.43
N SER A 104 5.65 -32.20 -19.71
CA SER A 104 6.96 -31.92 -20.32
C SER A 104 7.51 -33.15 -21.06
N VAL A 105 7.40 -34.34 -20.46
CA VAL A 105 7.85 -35.60 -21.07
C VAL A 105 6.95 -36.00 -22.25
N THR A 106 5.63 -35.89 -22.09
CA THR A 106 4.66 -36.21 -23.15
C THR A 106 4.83 -35.28 -24.36
N LEU A 107 4.98 -33.98 -24.11
CA LEU A 107 5.25 -32.98 -25.15
C LEU A 107 6.51 -33.30 -25.93
N PHE A 108 7.60 -33.63 -25.23
CA PHE A 108 8.85 -34.02 -25.87
C PHE A 108 8.64 -35.25 -26.78
N GLY A 109 7.96 -36.28 -26.29
CA GLY A 109 7.64 -37.47 -27.08
C GLY A 109 6.82 -37.16 -28.33
N GLN A 110 5.79 -36.31 -28.19
CA GLN A 110 4.93 -35.89 -29.30
C GLN A 110 5.70 -35.09 -30.36
N VAL A 111 6.54 -34.15 -29.96
CA VAL A 111 7.40 -33.38 -30.88
C VAL A 111 8.35 -34.30 -31.63
N MET A 112 8.99 -35.24 -30.94
CA MET A 112 9.92 -36.19 -31.57
C MET A 112 9.21 -37.12 -32.56
N ALA A 113 8.01 -37.59 -32.23
CA ALA A 113 7.19 -38.40 -33.12
C ALA A 113 6.78 -37.60 -34.38
N GLN A 114 6.32 -36.36 -34.21
CA GLN A 114 5.95 -35.48 -35.33
C GLN A 114 7.15 -35.14 -36.21
N ALA A 115 8.30 -34.86 -35.61
CA ALA A 115 9.54 -34.59 -36.34
C ALA A 115 9.96 -35.80 -37.18
N ASN A 116 9.90 -37.00 -36.61
CA ASN A 116 10.21 -38.24 -37.33
C ASN A 116 9.27 -38.46 -38.52
N LEU A 117 7.96 -38.23 -38.34
CA LEU A 117 6.97 -38.34 -39.42
C LEU A 117 7.19 -37.29 -40.52
N ALA A 118 7.60 -36.08 -40.16
CA ALA A 118 7.88 -34.98 -41.09
C ALA A 118 9.28 -35.04 -41.73
N GLY A 119 10.11 -36.03 -41.37
CA GLY A 119 11.50 -36.12 -41.84
C GLY A 119 12.41 -34.99 -41.33
N ILE A 120 12.04 -34.34 -40.23
CA ILE A 120 12.84 -33.27 -39.61
C ILE A 120 13.97 -33.90 -38.80
N PRO A 121 15.24 -33.48 -38.99
CA PRO A 121 16.36 -34.00 -38.22
C PRO A 121 16.17 -33.82 -36.70
N LEU A 122 16.17 -34.92 -35.96
CA LEU A 122 15.96 -34.91 -34.50
C LEU A 122 17.07 -34.20 -33.71
N LYS A 123 18.23 -33.97 -34.34
CA LYS A 123 19.38 -33.27 -33.74
C LYS A 123 19.30 -31.75 -33.90
N ASP A 124 18.40 -31.24 -34.74
CA ASP A 124 18.23 -29.80 -34.97
C ASP A 124 17.15 -29.24 -34.04
N ALA A 125 17.53 -29.00 -32.78
CA ALA A 125 16.63 -28.49 -31.75
C ALA A 125 15.97 -27.16 -32.14
N HIS A 126 16.67 -26.30 -32.87
CA HIS A 126 16.13 -25.00 -33.30
C HIS A 126 15.00 -25.18 -34.31
N SER A 127 15.20 -26.04 -35.32
CA SER A 127 14.14 -26.36 -36.29
C SER A 127 12.97 -27.07 -35.63
N LEU A 128 13.22 -28.00 -34.69
CA LEU A 128 12.16 -28.66 -33.92
C LEU A 128 11.32 -27.64 -33.15
N ALA A 129 11.94 -26.75 -32.39
CA ALA A 129 11.23 -25.74 -31.61
C ALA A 129 10.41 -24.80 -32.52
N LYS A 130 11.04 -24.24 -33.55
CA LYS A 130 10.41 -23.27 -34.45
C LYS A 130 9.25 -23.86 -35.26
N LEU A 131 9.39 -25.10 -35.72
CA LEU A 131 8.40 -25.72 -36.61
C LEU A 131 7.27 -26.40 -35.84
N LEU A 132 7.54 -26.97 -34.67
CA LEU A 132 6.59 -27.85 -33.98
C LEU A 132 6.09 -27.33 -32.62
N LEU A 133 6.80 -26.38 -31.98
CA LEU A 133 6.46 -25.93 -30.62
C LEU A 133 6.00 -24.47 -30.54
N LEU A 134 6.77 -23.54 -31.11
CA LEU A 134 6.56 -22.10 -30.87
C LEU A 134 5.27 -21.56 -31.50
N ASN A 135 4.64 -20.61 -30.80
CA ASN A 135 3.44 -19.89 -31.20
C ASN A 135 2.25 -20.80 -31.55
N ARG A 136 2.03 -21.84 -30.74
CA ARG A 136 1.01 -22.86 -30.98
C ARG A 136 0.34 -23.32 -29.69
N SER A 137 -0.92 -23.72 -29.83
CA SER A 137 -1.61 -24.49 -28.80
C SER A 137 -1.17 -25.94 -28.87
N VAL A 138 -0.92 -26.52 -27.70
CA VAL A 138 -0.49 -27.91 -27.52
C VAL A 138 -1.64 -28.67 -26.87
N HIS A 139 -1.99 -29.78 -27.52
CA HIS A 139 -2.93 -30.77 -27.00
C HIS A 139 -2.15 -32.08 -26.79
N LEU A 140 -2.05 -32.52 -25.54
CA LEU A 140 -1.21 -33.67 -25.15
C LEU A 140 -1.97 -34.98 -25.04
N ASP A 141 -3.24 -34.93 -24.64
CA ASP A 141 -4.03 -36.13 -24.40
C ASP A 141 -5.53 -35.89 -24.64
N ASP A 142 -6.16 -36.86 -25.32
CA ASP A 142 -7.60 -36.86 -25.56
C ASP A 142 -8.40 -37.19 -24.28
N ASP A 143 -7.73 -37.79 -23.29
CA ASP A 143 -8.35 -38.26 -22.05
C ASP A 143 -8.65 -37.11 -21.06
N GLY A 144 -8.05 -35.93 -21.25
CA GLY A 144 -8.22 -34.75 -20.39
C GLY A 144 -7.46 -34.81 -19.06
N ILE A 145 -6.36 -35.56 -18.98
CA ILE A 145 -5.38 -35.47 -17.89
C ILE A 145 -4.77 -34.07 -17.89
N MET A 146 -4.44 -33.55 -19.07
CA MET A 146 -3.96 -32.20 -19.26
C MET A 146 -4.96 -31.30 -19.96
N GLU A 147 -4.96 -30.04 -19.52
CA GLU A 147 -5.61 -28.98 -20.25
C GLU A 147 -4.69 -28.49 -21.37
N ASP A 148 -5.30 -28.07 -22.46
CA ASP A 148 -4.60 -27.38 -23.54
C ASP A 148 -3.86 -26.16 -23.00
N PHE A 149 -2.67 -25.91 -23.54
CA PHE A 149 -1.89 -24.74 -23.22
C PHE A 149 -1.22 -24.19 -24.47
N PHE A 150 -0.86 -22.91 -24.41
CA PHE A 150 -0.21 -22.24 -25.52
C PHE A 150 1.28 -22.05 -25.22
N ILE A 151 2.13 -22.30 -26.20
CA ILE A 151 3.55 -21.95 -26.16
C ILE A 151 3.73 -20.72 -27.04
N ASP A 152 4.27 -19.65 -26.47
CA ASP A 152 4.46 -18.40 -27.20
C ASP A 152 5.69 -18.41 -28.12
N SER A 153 5.99 -17.26 -28.73
CA SER A 153 7.14 -17.09 -29.61
C SER A 153 8.49 -17.20 -28.90
N TYR A 154 8.53 -17.07 -27.57
CA TYR A 154 9.72 -17.17 -26.73
C TYR A 154 9.91 -18.58 -26.17
N GLY A 155 9.00 -19.51 -26.47
CA GLY A 155 9.03 -20.86 -25.93
C GLY A 155 8.51 -20.96 -24.51
N GLN A 156 7.79 -19.94 -24.03
CA GLN A 156 7.18 -19.94 -22.71
C GLN A 156 5.76 -20.46 -22.79
N ARG A 157 5.41 -21.33 -21.83
CA ARG A 157 4.01 -21.74 -21.65
C ARG A 157 3.22 -20.54 -21.12
N ARG A 158 2.18 -20.16 -21.83
CA ARG A 158 1.16 -19.22 -21.39
C ARG A 158 -0.08 -19.99 -20.95
N SER A 159 -0.58 -19.63 -19.77
CA SER A 159 -1.85 -20.10 -19.24
C SER A 159 -2.88 -18.98 -19.32
N ASP A 160 -4.15 -19.34 -19.44
CA ASP A 160 -5.23 -18.38 -19.30
C ASP A 160 -5.21 -17.82 -17.87
N LEU A 161 -5.33 -16.50 -17.74
CA LEU A 161 -5.38 -15.81 -16.45
C LEU A 161 -6.76 -15.22 -16.24
N ALA A 162 -7.24 -15.25 -15.01
CA ALA A 162 -8.47 -14.58 -14.61
C ALA A 162 -8.19 -13.60 -13.46
N ILE A 163 -8.95 -12.50 -13.46
CA ILE A 163 -9.09 -11.64 -12.28
C ILE A 163 -10.47 -11.88 -11.71
N SER A 164 -10.49 -12.31 -10.45
CA SER A 164 -11.69 -12.62 -9.71
C SER A 164 -11.90 -11.71 -8.51
N TYR A 165 -13.15 -11.60 -8.07
CA TYR A 165 -13.54 -10.79 -6.91
C TYR A 165 -14.57 -11.54 -6.04
N PHE A 166 -14.73 -11.06 -4.81
CA PHE A 166 -15.79 -11.51 -3.88
C PHE A 166 -16.91 -10.47 -3.83
N GLY A 167 -17.95 -10.65 -4.65
CA GLY A 167 -19.10 -9.73 -4.73
C GLY A 167 -20.21 -10.00 -3.71
N GLY A 168 -20.92 -8.95 -3.28
CA GLY A 168 -22.21 -9.06 -2.58
C GLY A 168 -22.30 -10.12 -1.47
N SER A 169 -23.27 -11.04 -1.59
CA SER A 169 -23.48 -12.18 -0.70
C SER A 169 -22.76 -13.45 -1.17
N LEU A 170 -21.88 -13.36 -2.17
CA LEU A 170 -21.18 -14.52 -2.69
C LEU A 170 -20.34 -15.15 -1.58
N THR A 171 -20.34 -16.48 -1.58
CA THR A 171 -19.45 -17.30 -0.74
C THR A 171 -18.18 -17.64 -1.50
N THR A 172 -18.23 -17.63 -2.83
CA THR A 172 -17.13 -17.99 -3.72
C THR A 172 -16.72 -16.82 -4.61
N ARG A 173 -15.43 -16.80 -4.95
CA ARG A 173 -14.86 -15.86 -5.91
C ARG A 173 -15.42 -16.08 -7.32
N ARG A 174 -15.62 -15.00 -8.08
CA ARG A 174 -16.06 -15.05 -9.49
C ARG A 174 -15.11 -14.30 -10.42
N PRO A 175 -14.70 -14.91 -11.55
CA PRO A 175 -13.89 -14.24 -12.54
C PRO A 175 -14.74 -13.25 -13.35
N PHE A 176 -14.26 -12.03 -13.53
CA PHE A 176 -14.93 -11.00 -14.35
C PHE A 176 -14.07 -10.50 -15.51
N LEU A 177 -12.75 -10.72 -15.43
CA LEU A 177 -11.78 -10.45 -16.47
C LEU A 177 -10.98 -11.72 -16.76
N VAL A 178 -10.77 -12.02 -18.03
CA VAL A 178 -9.94 -13.15 -18.49
C VAL A 178 -8.94 -12.68 -19.54
N GLN A 179 -7.71 -13.14 -19.45
CA GLN A 179 -6.71 -13.02 -20.49
C GLN A 179 -6.40 -14.42 -21.03
N TYR A 180 -6.74 -14.65 -22.29
CA TYR A 180 -6.46 -15.92 -22.96
C TYR A 180 -4.99 -16.00 -23.41
N ALA A 181 -4.40 -17.17 -23.29
CA ALA A 181 -2.99 -17.43 -23.53
C ALA A 181 -2.56 -17.17 -24.98
N ASN A 182 -3.44 -17.50 -25.93
CA ASN A 182 -3.23 -17.30 -27.37
C ASN A 182 -3.60 -15.88 -27.85
N ALA A 183 -4.15 -15.04 -26.98
CA ALA A 183 -4.47 -13.66 -27.31
C ALA A 183 -3.25 -12.77 -27.07
N SER A 184 -2.95 -11.91 -28.05
CA SER A 184 -1.94 -10.85 -27.94
C SER A 184 -2.43 -9.63 -27.13
N GLY A 185 -3.69 -9.65 -26.71
CA GLY A 185 -4.36 -8.55 -26.01
C GLY A 185 -4.27 -8.60 -24.48
N GLY A 186 -4.84 -7.56 -23.87
CA GLY A 186 -5.06 -7.49 -22.42
C GLY A 186 -6.24 -8.33 -21.95
N PHE A 187 -6.66 -8.10 -20.71
CA PHE A 187 -7.84 -8.76 -20.15
C PHE A 187 -9.13 -8.33 -20.86
N THR A 188 -9.97 -9.31 -21.18
CA THR A 188 -11.33 -9.13 -21.70
C THR A 188 -12.35 -9.32 -20.59
N SER A 189 -13.37 -8.46 -20.55
CA SER A 189 -14.47 -8.60 -19.59
C SER A 189 -15.43 -9.72 -20.01
N ILE A 190 -15.67 -10.65 -19.10
CA ILE A 190 -16.59 -11.78 -19.28
C ILE A 190 -17.86 -11.62 -18.43
N GLU A 191 -17.81 -10.80 -17.38
CA GLU A 191 -18.92 -10.51 -16.50
C GLU A 191 -18.81 -9.06 -16.00
N GLN A 192 -19.94 -8.44 -15.66
CA GLN A 192 -19.96 -7.14 -15.00
C GLN A 192 -19.64 -7.31 -13.52
N ILE A 193 -18.71 -6.51 -13.00
CA ILE A 193 -18.35 -6.51 -11.59
C ILE A 193 -19.36 -5.69 -10.76
N GLU A 194 -19.95 -6.32 -9.75
CA GLU A 194 -20.68 -5.62 -8.70
C GLU A 194 -19.67 -5.06 -7.69
N TRP A 195 -19.20 -3.84 -7.96
CA TRP A 195 -18.26 -3.20 -7.05
C TRP A 195 -18.94 -2.74 -5.76
N ILE A 196 -18.14 -2.65 -4.71
CA ILE A 196 -18.60 -2.50 -3.33
C ILE A 196 -19.62 -1.37 -3.17
N GLY A 197 -20.79 -1.71 -2.61
CA GLY A 197 -21.85 -0.74 -2.31
C GLY A 197 -22.46 -0.09 -3.56
N GLY A 198 -22.35 -0.72 -4.73
CA GLY A 198 -22.86 -0.18 -5.99
C GLY A 198 -22.06 0.98 -6.55
N LYS A 199 -20.84 1.21 -6.04
CA LYS A 199 -19.92 2.24 -6.56
C LYS A 199 -19.54 1.93 -8.02
N PRO A 200 -19.26 2.94 -8.84
CA PRO A 200 -18.85 2.73 -10.23
C PRO A 200 -17.49 2.01 -10.31
N TRP A 201 -17.35 1.15 -11.31
CA TRP A 201 -16.11 0.45 -11.66
C TRP A 201 -15.53 1.00 -12.97
N PRO A 202 -14.20 1.18 -13.08
CA PRO A 202 -13.20 1.02 -12.03
C PRO A 202 -13.24 2.17 -11.02
N PRO A 203 -12.82 1.94 -9.76
CA PRO A 203 -12.65 3.04 -8.82
C PRO A 203 -11.56 4.01 -9.32
N PRO A 204 -11.61 5.28 -8.90
CA PRO A 204 -10.58 6.26 -9.24
C PRO A 204 -9.19 5.79 -8.84
N ASN A 205 -8.20 6.05 -9.70
CA ASN A 205 -6.81 5.73 -9.39
C ASN A 205 -6.25 6.56 -8.22
N VAL A 206 -6.73 7.79 -8.06
CA VAL A 206 -6.31 8.71 -6.99
C VAL A 206 -7.43 8.84 -5.95
N PRO A 207 -7.12 8.72 -4.64
CA PRO A 207 -8.08 8.99 -3.57
C PRO A 207 -8.64 10.40 -3.67
N ARG A 208 -9.86 10.63 -3.15
CA ARG A 208 -10.52 11.95 -3.20
C ARG A 208 -9.67 13.11 -2.66
N CYS A 209 -8.81 12.85 -1.68
CA CYS A 209 -7.97 13.87 -1.05
C CYS A 209 -6.50 13.83 -1.53
N GLY A 210 -6.22 13.14 -2.64
CA GLY A 210 -4.87 12.80 -3.06
C GLY A 210 -4.20 11.78 -2.15
N TYR A 211 -3.11 11.17 -2.60
CA TYR A 211 -2.37 10.18 -1.79
C TYR A 211 -1.77 10.77 -0.51
N LEU A 212 -1.44 12.06 -0.53
CA LEU A 212 -0.86 12.79 0.61
C LEU A 212 -1.91 13.50 1.46
N GLY A 213 -3.20 13.40 1.12
CA GLY A 213 -4.28 14.10 1.85
C GLY A 213 -4.25 15.62 1.72
N ASN A 214 -3.41 16.16 0.82
CA ASN A 214 -3.15 17.59 0.68
C ASN A 214 -3.95 18.26 -0.45
N ASP A 215 -4.83 17.51 -1.11
CA ASP A 215 -5.67 18.05 -2.17
C ASP A 215 -6.56 19.18 -1.65
N THR A 216 -6.70 20.22 -2.47
CA THR A 216 -7.38 21.47 -2.12
C THR A 216 -8.83 21.27 -1.73
N ASP A 217 -9.49 20.24 -2.26
CA ASP A 217 -10.87 19.86 -1.96
C ASP A 217 -11.05 19.27 -0.55
N CYS A 218 -9.98 18.76 0.06
CA CYS A 218 -9.99 18.16 1.40
C CYS A 218 -9.26 19.00 2.44
N GLN A 219 -8.64 20.10 2.04
CA GLN A 219 -8.10 21.04 3.02
C GLN A 219 -9.27 21.68 3.75
N PRO A 220 -9.26 21.67 5.10
CA PRO A 220 -10.23 22.47 5.82
C PRO A 220 -10.07 23.91 5.32
N ASN A 221 -11.18 24.56 4.97
CA ASN A 221 -11.21 25.99 4.69
C ASN A 221 -10.76 26.74 5.95
N VAL A 222 -9.45 26.80 6.18
CA VAL A 222 -8.83 27.85 6.95
C VAL A 222 -8.93 29.09 6.07
N SER A 223 -10.15 29.65 6.05
CA SER A 223 -10.32 31.09 5.98
C SER A 223 -9.59 31.67 7.19
N GLY A 224 -8.26 31.72 7.10
CA GLY A 224 -7.38 32.50 7.94
C GLY A 224 -7.71 33.95 7.65
N LYS A 225 -8.79 34.42 8.28
CA LYS A 225 -9.28 35.78 8.25
C LYS A 225 -8.19 36.65 8.90
N ASP A 226 -7.27 37.17 8.09
CA ASP A 226 -6.49 38.40 8.29
C ASP A 226 -6.11 38.82 9.73
N TRP A 227 -5.55 37.94 10.56
CA TRP A 227 -4.93 38.36 11.83
C TRP A 227 -3.53 38.98 11.63
N THR A 228 -2.92 38.80 10.46
CA THR A 228 -1.59 39.31 10.13
C THR A 228 -1.58 40.84 9.93
N GLY A 229 -2.65 41.43 9.41
CA GLY A 229 -2.75 42.89 9.21
C GLY A 229 -2.78 43.69 10.51
N GLY A 230 -3.54 43.21 11.51
CA GLY A 230 -3.69 43.89 12.81
C GLY A 230 -2.40 43.90 13.62
N ALA A 231 -1.66 42.78 13.64
CA ALA A 231 -0.41 42.66 14.39
C ALA A 231 0.68 43.61 13.86
N VAL A 232 0.79 43.75 12.53
CA VAL A 232 1.77 44.64 11.90
C VAL A 232 1.47 46.11 12.21
N ALA A 233 0.20 46.51 12.18
CA ALA A 233 -0.21 47.88 12.50
C ALA A 233 0.13 48.26 13.95
N VAL A 234 -0.11 47.36 14.91
CA VAL A 234 0.21 47.61 16.32
C VAL A 234 1.72 47.75 16.55
N CYS A 235 2.53 46.91 15.91
CA CYS A 235 3.99 47.00 16.00
C CYS A 235 4.53 48.32 15.43
N LEU A 236 3.97 48.83 14.33
CA LEU A 236 4.34 50.12 13.76
C LEU A 236 3.95 51.30 14.68
N ILE A 237 2.80 51.23 15.35
CA ILE A 237 2.39 52.25 16.33
C ILE A 237 3.32 52.27 17.55
N LEU A 238 3.70 51.10 18.07
CA LEU A 238 4.56 51.02 19.26
C LEU A 238 5.99 51.51 18.97
N THR A 239 6.53 51.20 17.80
CA THR A 239 7.88 51.64 17.39
C THR A 239 7.94 53.14 17.11
N THR A 240 6.90 53.72 16.49
CA THR A 240 6.82 55.17 16.29
C THR A 240 6.66 55.92 17.62
N ALA A 241 5.82 55.43 18.54
CA ALA A 241 5.65 56.02 19.86
C ALA A 241 6.96 56.00 20.67
N THR A 242 7.67 54.86 20.70
CA THR A 242 8.97 54.75 21.40
C THR A 242 10.02 55.68 20.78
N TRP A 243 10.07 55.81 19.45
CA TRP A 243 10.98 56.75 18.79
C TRP A 243 10.70 58.21 19.16
N ILE A 244 9.43 58.62 19.22
CA ILE A 244 9.04 59.98 19.63
C ILE A 244 9.44 60.24 21.09
N ILE A 245 9.17 59.30 21.99
CA ILE A 245 9.55 59.41 23.41
C ILE A 245 11.08 59.53 23.54
N PHE A 246 11.83 58.66 22.85
CA PHE A 246 13.29 58.68 22.89
C PHE A 246 13.86 60.01 22.36
N ARG A 247 13.30 60.53 21.27
CA ARG A 247 13.69 61.82 20.70
C ARG A 247 13.41 62.98 21.66
N LYS A 248 12.27 62.93 22.38
CA LYS A 248 11.92 63.93 23.40
C LYS A 248 12.87 63.88 24.60
N LEU A 249 13.17 62.69 25.11
CA LEU A 249 14.11 62.50 26.23
C LEU A 249 15.52 62.96 25.88
N ARG A 250 16.00 62.66 24.67
CA ARG A 250 17.31 63.12 24.18
C ARG A 250 17.38 64.64 24.06
N PHE A 251 16.28 65.28 23.63
CA PHE A 251 16.19 66.73 23.53
C PHE A 251 16.18 67.41 24.91
N GLU A 252 15.50 66.83 25.90
CA GLU A 252 15.55 67.36 27.27
C GLU A 252 16.94 67.19 27.91
N HIS A 253 17.59 66.05 27.71
CA HIS A 253 18.97 65.83 28.18
C HIS A 253 19.97 66.83 27.58
N THR A 254 19.79 67.22 26.31
CA THR A 254 20.63 68.23 25.65
C THR A 254 20.34 69.66 26.09
N LYS A 255 19.27 69.93 26.85
CA LYS A 255 19.03 71.23 27.50
C LYS A 255 19.62 71.32 28.91
N THR A 256 19.79 70.19 29.59
CA THR A 256 20.22 70.14 30.99
C THR A 256 21.65 69.65 31.20
N TRP A 257 22.40 69.34 30.13
CA TRP A 257 23.78 68.83 30.21
C TRP A 257 24.78 69.73 30.95
N TRP A 258 24.46 71.02 31.12
CA TRP A 258 25.30 71.99 31.84
C TRP A 258 24.89 72.20 33.30
N LYS A 259 23.79 71.58 33.78
CA LYS A 259 23.42 71.61 35.21
C LYS A 259 24.23 70.57 35.97
N LEU A 260 25.20 71.03 36.76
CA LEU A 260 25.92 70.20 37.72
C LEU A 260 24.98 69.77 38.86
N ASP A 261 25.04 68.49 39.25
CA ASP A 261 24.32 67.95 40.42
C ASP A 261 24.83 68.61 41.70
N GLU A 262 23.95 69.27 42.47
CA GLU A 262 24.28 70.01 43.69
C GLU A 262 24.96 69.12 44.76
N ASN A 263 24.75 67.81 44.69
CA ASN A 263 25.36 66.86 45.61
C ASN A 263 26.88 66.70 45.39
N LEU A 264 27.40 67.10 44.22
CA LEU A 264 28.83 67.09 43.93
C LEU A 264 29.58 68.32 44.46
N LEU A 265 28.88 69.34 44.98
CA LEU A 265 29.47 70.61 45.43
C LEU A 265 29.70 70.71 46.96
N ARG A 266 29.51 69.62 47.73
CA ARG A 266 29.70 69.66 49.19
C ARG A 266 31.15 69.39 49.60
N PHE A 267 31.82 70.42 50.12
CA PHE A 267 33.12 70.29 50.80
C PHE A 267 32.97 69.76 52.23
N PRO A 268 33.85 68.84 52.71
CA PRO A 268 33.75 68.28 54.06
C PRO A 268 34.07 69.32 55.15
N GLN A 269 33.19 69.45 56.15
CA GLN A 269 33.39 70.37 57.29
C GLN A 269 34.20 69.75 58.45
N PRO A 270 34.97 70.56 59.22
CA PRO A 270 35.77 70.08 60.35
C PRO A 270 34.92 69.78 61.60
N ARG A 271 35.30 68.75 62.36
CA ARG A 271 34.56 68.25 63.54
C ARG A 271 34.79 69.15 64.79
N PRO A 272 33.75 69.46 65.59
CA PRO A 272 33.87 70.32 66.77
C PRO A 272 34.17 69.59 68.10
N HIS A 273 34.81 70.32 69.01
CA HIS A 273 35.35 69.91 70.32
C HIS A 273 34.28 70.01 71.45
N ARG A 274 34.33 69.09 72.44
CA ARG A 274 33.43 69.03 73.61
C ARG A 274 33.71 70.12 74.65
N SER A 275 32.66 70.61 75.33
CA SER A 275 32.74 71.41 76.57
C SER A 275 31.63 71.01 77.56
N PHE A 276 32.04 70.94 78.83
CA PHE A 276 31.34 70.50 80.04
C PHE A 276 30.60 71.68 80.69
N ARG A 277 29.39 71.49 81.26
CA ARG A 277 28.82 72.43 82.24
C ARG A 277 28.13 71.72 83.41
N SER A 278 28.45 72.23 84.59
CA SER A 278 28.08 71.83 85.93
C SER A 278 26.77 72.47 86.42
N LEU A 279 26.18 71.77 87.39
CA LEU A 279 25.03 72.09 88.24
C LEU A 279 25.27 73.29 89.17
N LEU A 280 24.18 73.99 89.51
CA LEU A 280 23.86 74.43 90.89
C LEU A 280 22.52 75.21 90.91
N ARG A 281 21.56 74.77 91.72
CA ARG A 281 20.51 75.61 92.32
C ARG A 281 20.44 75.28 93.81
N LEU A 282 20.55 76.33 94.63
CA LEU A 282 20.40 76.40 96.09
C LEU A 282 18.99 76.96 96.43
N PRO A 283 18.63 77.24 97.70
CA PRO A 283 17.75 76.41 98.53
C PRO A 283 16.49 77.20 98.98
N CYS A 284 15.65 76.65 99.85
CA CYS A 284 14.74 77.43 100.68
C CYS A 284 14.62 76.85 102.10
N VAL A 285 14.53 77.82 103.02
CA VAL A 285 14.23 77.88 104.46
C VAL A 285 13.17 76.88 104.93
#